data_AF-A0A9W4X8W3-F1
#
_entry.id   AF-A0A9W4X8W3-F1
#
_cell.length_a   1.000
_cell.length_b   1.000
_cell.length_c   1.000
_cell.angle_alpha   90.00
_cell.angle_beta   90.00
_cell.angle_gamma   90.00
#
_symmetry.space_group_name_H-M   'P 1'
#
loop_
_entity.id
_entity.type
_entity.pdbx_description
1 polymer ?
#
loop_
_entity_poly.entity_id
_entity_poly.type
_entity_poly.pdbx_seq_one_letter_code
_entity_poly.pdbx_strand_id
1 'polypeptide(L)' 'MIISAYLTGTKQTDISTQLNIPTSTVSNIIKKYKETGSTEPKQHSERPKLLKK' A
#
# COMPACT_ATOMS: atom_id res chain seq x y z
N MET A 1 -1.27 2.49 -10.36
CA MET A 1 -1.21 3.01 -8.97
C MET A 1 -2.56 2.78 -8.29
N ILE A 2 -2.60 2.09 -7.15
CA ILE A 2 -3.86 1.78 -6.43
C ILE A 2 -4.52 3.06 -5.88
N ILE A 3 -3.73 3.95 -5.27
CA ILE A 3 -4.25 5.16 -4.62
C ILE A 3 -4.81 6.14 -5.65
N SER A 4 -4.19 6.27 -6.82
CA SER A 4 -4.69 7.12 -7.91
C SER A 4 -6.09 6.68 -8.37
N ALA A 5 -6.30 5.37 -8.57
CA ALA A 5 -7.62 4.83 -8.94
C ALA A 5 -8.66 4.98 -7.82
N TYR A 6 -8.24 4.88 -6.55
CA TYR A 6 -9.10 5.17 -5.41
C TYR A 6 -9.54 6.65 -5.38
N LEU A 7 -8.62 7.59 -5.66
CA LEU A 7 -8.92 9.03 -5.68
C LEU A 7 -9.83 9.43 -6.84
N THR A 8 -9.81 8.69 -7.96
CA THR A 8 -10.77 8.87 -9.06
C THR A 8 -12.16 8.28 -8.77
N GLY A 9 -12.38 7.70 -7.60
CA GLY A 9 -13.67 7.13 -7.18
C GLY A 9 -13.91 5.69 -7.66
N THR A 10 -12.87 5.01 -8.18
CA THR A 10 -12.99 3.61 -8.62
C THR A 10 -13.18 2.69 -7.40
N LYS A 11 -14.09 1.72 -7.50
CA LYS A 11 -14.33 0.77 -6.41
C LYS A 11 -13.11 -0.12 -6.21
N GLN A 12 -12.86 -0.51 -4.96
CA GLN A 12 -11.72 -1.37 -4.59
C GLN A 12 -11.76 -2.73 -5.29
N THR A 13 -12.96 -3.27 -5.55
CA THR A 13 -13.17 -4.50 -6.30
C THR A 13 -12.72 -4.37 -7.75
N ASP A 14 -13.04 -3.26 -8.40
CA ASP A 14 -12.64 -3.01 -9.78
C ASP A 14 -11.12 -2.82 -9.88
N ILE A 15 -10.52 -2.13 -8.90
CA ILE A 15 -9.06 -1.98 -8.79
C ILE A 15 -8.38 -3.35 -8.61
N SER A 16 -8.96 -4.20 -7.75
CA SER A 16 -8.50 -5.58 -7.50
C SER A 16 -8.49 -6.41 -8.79
N THR A 17 -9.60 -6.39 -9.55
CA THR A 17 -9.71 -7.10 -10.83
C THR A 17 -8.78 -6.52 -11.91
N GLN A 18 -8.75 -5.19 -12.06
CA GLN A 18 -7.92 -4.53 -13.10
C GLN A 18 -6.42 -4.75 -12.89
N LEU A 19 -5.98 -4.76 -11.63
CA LEU A 19 -4.56 -4.93 -11.30
C LEU A 19 -4.19 -6.39 -10.99
N ASN A 20 -5.17 -7.29 -10.95
CA ASN A 20 -5.02 -8.67 -10.51
C ASN A 20 -4.33 -8.78 -9.13
N ILE A 21 -4.72 -7.90 -8.20
CA ILE A 21 -4.19 -7.82 -6.84
C ILE A 21 -5.29 -8.21 -5.87
N PRO A 22 -5.01 -9.01 -4.82
CA PRO A 22 -6.01 -9.35 -3.82
C PRO A 22 -6.70 -8.12 -3.23
N THR A 23 -8.02 -8.18 -3.09
CA THR A 23 -8.83 -7.09 -2.52
C THR A 23 -8.38 -6.73 -1.09
N SER A 24 -7.87 -7.70 -0.32
CA SER A 24 -7.29 -7.48 1.00
C SER A 24 -6.05 -6.57 0.94
N THR A 25 -5.19 -6.75 -0.05
CA THR A 25 -4.02 -5.90 -0.29
C THR A 25 -4.43 -4.49 -0.69
N VAL A 26 -5.41 -4.36 -1.59
CA VAL A 26 -5.99 -3.04 -1.97
C VAL A 26 -6.53 -2.32 -0.74
N SER A 27 -7.31 -3.02 0.10
CA SER A 27 -7.87 -2.48 1.33
C SER A 27 -6.78 -2.03 2.32
N ASN A 28 -5.74 -2.86 2.54
CA ASN A 28 -4.62 -2.51 3.41
C ASN A 28 -3.87 -1.26 2.92
N ILE A 29 -3.67 -1.13 1.61
CA ILE A 29 -2.99 0.04 1.02
C ILE A 29 -3.84 1.30 1.22
N ILE A 30 -5.15 1.24 0.95
CA ILE A 30 -6.07 2.36 1.14
C ILE A 30 -6.17 2.75 2.63
N LYS A 31 -6.23 1.75 3.52
CA LYS A 31 -6.21 2.00 4.98
C LYS A 31 -4.95 2.74 5.39
N LYS A 32 -3.78 2.26 4.97
CA LYS A 32 -2.49 2.89 5.26
C LYS A 32 -2.42 4.33 4.71
N TYR A 33 -2.96 4.54 3.52
CA TYR A 33 -3.06 5.87 2.92
C TYR A 33 -3.94 6.82 3.75
N LYS A 34 -5.10 6.35 4.25
CA LYS A 34 -5.95 7.16 5.14
C LYS A 34 -5.28 7.50 6.46
N GLU A 35 -4.48 6.58 7.01
CA GLU A 35 -3.79 6.78 8.29
C GLU A 35 -2.57 7.70 8.18
N THR A 36 -1.81 7.61 7.08
CA THR A 36 -0.51 8.31 6.97
C THR A 36 -0.50 9.44 5.93
N GLY A 37 -1.51 9.52 5.05
CA GLY A 37 -1.53 10.42 3.90
C GLY A 37 -0.45 10.11 2.84
N SER A 38 0.40 9.10 3.08
CA SER A 38 1.52 8.77 2.22
C SER A 38 1.15 7.68 1.22
N THR A 39 1.55 7.90 -0.02
CA THR A 39 1.45 6.93 -1.11
C THR A 39 2.68 6.03 -1.20
N GLU A 40 3.71 6.29 -0.39
CA GLU A 40 4.98 5.59 -0.47
C GLU A 40 4.95 4.29 0.35
N PRO A 41 5.52 3.19 -0.20
CA PRO A 41 5.86 2.03 0.60
C PRO A 41 6.73 2.47 1.77
N LYS A 42 6.47 1.97 2.98
CA LYS A 42 7.40 2.21 4.08
C LYS A 42 8.67 1.47 3.70
N GLN A 43 9.79 2.17 3.61
CA GLN A 43 11.09 1.49 3.57
C GLN A 43 11.19 0.63 4.83
N HIS A 44 11.28 -0.68 4.64
CA HIS A 44 11.68 -1.57 5.71
C HIS A 44 13.16 -1.33 5.93
N SER A 45 13.50 -0.50 6.92
CA SER A 45 14.88 -0.39 7.37
C SER A 45 15.32 -1.77 7.83
N GLU A 46 16.38 -2.31 7.22
CA GLU A 46 17.01 -3.53 7.72
C GLU A 46 17.32 -3.36 9.20
N ARG A 47 17.01 -4.38 10.00
CA ARG A 47 17.33 -4.37 11.43
C ARG A 47 18.84 -4.21 11.55
N PRO A 48 19.36 -3.22 12.29
CA PRO A 48 20.79 -3.01 12.42
C PRO A 48 21.45 -4.30 12.91
N LYS A 49 22.32 -4.91 12.08
CA LYS A 49 23.20 -5.97 12.56
C LYS A 49 24.21 -5.31 13.47
N LEU A 50 24.08 -5.57 14.76
CA LEU A 50 25.06 -5.16 15.76
C LEU A 50 26.40 -5.82 15.40
N LEU A 51 27.30 -5.08 14.76
CA LEU A 51 28.68 -5.51 14.57
C LEU A 51 29.32 -5.56 15.96
N LYS A 52 29.51 -6.76 16.50
CA LYS A 52 30.34 -6.95 17.70
C LYS A 52 31.80 -6.75 17.30
N LYS A 53 32.48 -5.86 18.04
CA LYS A 53 33.90 -5.53 17.91
C LYS A 53 34.79 -6.64 18.47
#